data_AF-A0A9E5G090-F1
#
_entry.id   AF-A0A9E5G090-F1
#
_cell.length_a   1.000
_cell.length_b   1.000
_cell.length_c   1.000
_cell.angle_alpha   90.00
_cell.angle_beta   90.00
_cell.angle_gamma   90.00
#
_symmetry.space_group_name_H-M   'P 1'
#
loop_
_entity.id
_entity.type
_entity.pdbx_description
1 polymer ?
#
loop_
_entity_poly.entity_id
_entity_poly.type
_entity_poly.pdbx_seq_one_letter_code
_entity_poly.pdbx_strand_id
1 'polypeptide(L)'
;RIFTDRFIPMNLSIPRLADVVVGAGFGLASGVLSVGLLAIGMGFFQSTVTIGDFTGWSRRSDVANAPAIGSDNAPLLTISGIAGGFFSYLSWGPYTPWLGGGTIDTHMPQLVRTSGSLYRDSYADGLARVSVPPEAVSALKLFDVPAMPLSAGVGAKPVASWAVQFTIAQDGFDGAGQQFLMTGAQARLIGDGKGGKGTVSYPVAWRQNAKEGGERMYFFNSPSNVLTSVSAQGEGTFYLFFPKADLGTQAPKYFELKGVRFLAPRPIAAPDFAGGGAIDSGSSKAVDDGAATNIDSLIEFPDPKYAIGGVTINSNDKGALLLDGSNYIVGGEQKFPRNGSAMVSADLRVRGFQVTAGQRLLRLDASAKADGVRIFPDLNEWVRTAGTDAQSARVAVIDTNGAKYFAVGMVEDDGDWVLVRSMGGKPLTLKDIPIQPLGSGKKLMLHFRLPSSTVLKGLVLVTGKEDRLVNTITLTAPKDKD
;
A
#
# COMPACT_ATOMS: atom_id res chain seq x y z
N ARG A 1 -14.97 -46.77 9.43
CA ARG A 1 -16.01 -47.68 9.97
C ARG A 1 -15.76 -49.15 9.61
N ILE A 2 -15.45 -49.53 8.36
CA ILE A 2 -15.06 -50.94 8.01
C ILE A 2 -13.95 -51.49 8.93
N PHE A 3 -12.94 -50.66 9.25
CA PHE A 3 -11.92 -51.01 10.24
C PHE A 3 -12.47 -50.99 11.68
N THR A 4 -13.28 -50.00 12.03
CA THR A 4 -13.80 -49.76 13.38
C THR A 4 -14.82 -50.82 13.84
N ASP A 5 -15.61 -51.38 12.92
CA ASP A 5 -16.62 -52.42 13.16
C ASP A 5 -16.00 -53.80 13.40
N ARG A 6 -14.75 -53.99 12.97
CA ARG A 6 -14.00 -55.22 13.22
C ARG A 6 -13.44 -55.28 14.65
N PHE A 7 -13.31 -54.15 15.34
CA PHE A 7 -12.62 -54.06 16.62
C PHE A 7 -13.48 -53.54 17.79
N ILE A 8 -14.71 -53.08 17.54
CA ILE A 8 -15.62 -52.61 18.60
C ILE A 8 -16.89 -53.49 18.62
N PRO A 9 -17.08 -54.35 19.64
CA PRO A 9 -18.08 -55.43 19.65
C PRO A 9 -19.54 -55.00 19.91
N MET A 10 -19.86 -53.70 19.80
CA MET A 10 -21.22 -53.17 20.02
C MET A 10 -21.64 -52.13 18.97
N ASN A 11 -21.32 -52.35 17.69
CA ASN A 11 -21.85 -51.48 16.65
C ASN A 11 -23.24 -51.95 16.19
N LEU A 12 -24.18 -51.01 16.05
CA LEU A 12 -25.55 -51.25 15.56
C LEU A 12 -25.51 -51.96 14.21
N SER A 13 -26.24 -53.09 14.05
CA SER A 13 -26.28 -53.85 12.80
C SER A 13 -27.20 -53.19 11.77
N ILE A 14 -26.71 -52.16 11.10
CA ILE A 14 -27.36 -51.53 9.95
C ILE A 14 -27.09 -52.40 8.71
N PRO A 15 -28.04 -52.54 7.76
CA PRO A 15 -27.80 -53.28 6.53
C PRO A 15 -26.56 -52.74 5.79
N ARG A 16 -25.63 -53.63 5.40
CA ARG A 16 -24.35 -53.24 4.77
C ARG A 16 -24.51 -52.31 3.57
N LEU A 17 -25.58 -52.47 2.77
CA LEU A 17 -25.87 -51.60 1.65
C LEU A 17 -26.24 -50.18 2.11
N ALA A 18 -27.05 -50.06 3.16
CA ALA A 18 -27.41 -48.77 3.75
C ALA A 18 -26.16 -48.09 4.35
N ASP A 19 -25.29 -48.85 5.04
CA ASP A 19 -24.04 -48.31 5.58
C ASP A 19 -23.06 -47.86 4.49
N VAL A 20 -22.92 -48.62 3.39
CA VAL A 20 -22.03 -48.25 2.27
C VAL A 20 -22.59 -47.04 1.53
N VAL A 21 -23.89 -47.00 1.23
CA VAL A 21 -24.51 -45.89 0.50
C VAL A 21 -24.49 -44.61 1.34
N VAL A 22 -24.88 -44.69 2.61
CA VAL A 22 -24.87 -43.54 3.53
C VAL A 22 -23.43 -43.09 3.81
N GLY A 23 -22.52 -44.04 4.09
CA GLY A 23 -21.11 -43.74 4.33
C GLY A 23 -20.40 -43.14 3.11
N ALA A 24 -20.67 -43.64 1.90
CA ALA A 24 -20.16 -43.06 0.66
C ALA A 24 -20.74 -41.66 0.40
N GLY A 25 -22.03 -41.45 0.67
CA GLY A 25 -22.67 -40.14 0.57
C GLY A 25 -22.05 -39.10 1.50
N PHE A 26 -21.88 -39.43 2.79
CA PHE A 26 -21.20 -38.55 3.75
C PHE A 26 -19.72 -38.36 3.43
N GLY A 27 -19.04 -39.40 2.92
CA GLY A 27 -17.65 -39.33 2.47
C GLY A 27 -17.47 -38.38 1.28
N LEU A 28 -18.34 -38.45 0.27
CA LEU A 28 -18.35 -37.54 -0.86
C LEU A 28 -18.65 -36.09 -0.42
N ALA A 29 -19.66 -35.90 0.43
CA ALA A 29 -19.99 -34.58 0.97
C ALA A 29 -18.80 -33.98 1.75
N SER A 30 -18.17 -34.78 2.62
CA SER A 30 -16.99 -34.36 3.38
C SER A 30 -15.81 -34.02 2.46
N GLY A 31 -15.60 -34.79 1.39
CA GLY A 31 -14.58 -34.51 0.38
C GLY A 31 -14.82 -33.20 -0.36
N VAL A 32 -16.04 -32.97 -0.86
CA VAL A 32 -16.42 -31.72 -1.55
C VAL A 32 -16.25 -30.50 -0.63
N LEU A 33 -16.70 -30.59 0.62
CA LEU A 33 -16.54 -29.50 1.59
C LEU A 33 -15.08 -29.21 1.92
N SER A 34 -14.26 -30.27 2.08
CA SER A 34 -12.83 -30.12 2.40
C SER A 34 -12.04 -29.52 1.24
N VAL A 35 -12.24 -30.02 0.02
CA VAL A 35 -11.62 -29.47 -1.20
C VAL A 35 -12.12 -28.05 -1.47
N GLY A 36 -13.41 -27.77 -1.24
CA GLY A 36 -13.97 -26.44 -1.41
C GLY A 36 -13.40 -25.42 -0.42
N LEU A 37 -13.23 -25.80 0.85
CA LEU A 37 -12.58 -24.96 1.84
C LEU A 37 -11.11 -24.70 1.49
N LEU A 38 -10.39 -25.73 1.04
CA LEU A 38 -9.02 -25.60 0.56
C LEU A 38 -8.95 -24.67 -0.65
N ALA A 39 -9.84 -24.80 -1.63
CA ALA A 39 -9.89 -23.95 -2.81
C ALA A 39 -10.17 -22.48 -2.46
N ILE A 40 -11.08 -22.22 -1.50
CA ILE A 40 -11.30 -20.88 -0.95
C ILE A 40 -10.02 -20.36 -0.29
N GLY A 41 -9.41 -21.14 0.60
CA GLY A 41 -8.18 -20.78 1.30
C GLY A 41 -7.02 -20.50 0.36
N MET A 42 -6.85 -21.32 -0.69
CA MET A 42 -5.83 -21.13 -1.73
C MET A 42 -5.97 -19.80 -2.47
N GLY A 43 -7.19 -19.24 -2.54
CA GLY A 43 -7.41 -17.92 -3.11
C GLY A 43 -6.81 -16.77 -2.29
N PHE A 44 -6.55 -16.99 -1.00
CA PHE A 44 -5.92 -15.98 -0.13
C PHE A 44 -4.39 -15.99 -0.18
N PHE A 45 -3.79 -16.89 -0.96
CA PHE A 45 -2.35 -16.83 -1.27
C PHE A 45 -2.10 -15.96 -2.49
N GLN A 46 -1.07 -15.13 -2.39
CA GLN A 46 -0.56 -14.34 -3.51
C GLN A 46 -0.02 -15.29 -4.59
N SER A 47 -0.59 -15.21 -5.79
CA SER A 47 -0.29 -16.09 -6.91
C SER A 47 -0.71 -15.42 -8.22
N THR A 48 -0.50 -16.11 -9.35
CA THR A 48 -0.97 -15.69 -10.68
C THR A 48 -2.49 -15.53 -10.73
N VAL A 49 -2.97 -14.77 -11.73
CA VAL A 49 -4.39 -14.38 -11.88
C VAL A 49 -5.38 -15.58 -11.84
N THR A 50 -4.94 -16.76 -12.29
CA THR A 50 -5.76 -17.98 -12.42
C THR A 50 -5.22 -19.15 -11.57
N ILE A 51 -6.10 -19.97 -10.98
CA ILE A 51 -5.75 -21.31 -10.44
C ILE A 51 -6.76 -22.33 -10.91
N GLY A 52 -6.31 -23.37 -11.62
CA GLY A 52 -7.18 -24.43 -12.16
C GLY A 52 -8.38 -23.86 -12.92
N ASP A 53 -8.10 -22.92 -13.83
CA ASP A 53 -9.06 -22.13 -14.61
C ASP A 53 -10.03 -21.25 -13.82
N PHE A 54 -9.93 -21.17 -12.50
CA PHE A 54 -10.75 -20.27 -11.68
C PHE A 54 -10.13 -18.86 -11.58
N THR A 55 -10.90 -17.86 -12.02
CA THR A 55 -10.62 -16.42 -11.94
C THR A 55 -11.77 -15.73 -11.23
N GLY A 56 -11.50 -14.91 -10.21
CA GLY A 56 -12.53 -14.11 -9.53
C GLY A 56 -12.87 -12.83 -10.30
N TRP A 57 -13.15 -11.77 -9.54
CA TRP A 57 -13.12 -10.41 -10.08
C TRP A 57 -11.72 -10.05 -10.57
N SER A 58 -11.61 -9.69 -11.84
CA SER A 58 -10.33 -9.35 -12.46
C SER A 58 -10.51 -8.32 -13.57
N ARG A 59 -9.45 -7.60 -13.89
CA ARG A 59 -9.39 -6.81 -15.13
C ARG A 59 -9.31 -7.75 -16.33
N ARG A 60 -10.19 -7.53 -17.30
CA ARG A 60 -10.28 -8.33 -18.52
C ARG A 60 -10.31 -7.42 -19.74
N SER A 61 -9.65 -7.83 -20.82
CA SER A 61 -9.61 -7.07 -22.07
C SER A 61 -10.87 -7.23 -22.93
N ASP A 62 -11.68 -8.25 -22.67
CA ASP A 62 -12.90 -8.57 -23.44
C ASP A 62 -14.19 -7.96 -22.87
N VAL A 63 -14.10 -7.20 -21.77
CA VAL A 63 -15.25 -6.55 -21.13
C VAL A 63 -15.01 -5.05 -21.01
N ALA A 64 -15.99 -4.24 -21.43
CA ALA A 64 -15.87 -2.78 -21.45
C ALA A 64 -15.76 -2.14 -20.05
N ASN A 65 -16.29 -2.81 -19.02
CA ASN A 65 -16.24 -2.35 -17.63
C ASN A 65 -15.52 -3.41 -16.80
N ALA A 66 -14.43 -3.02 -16.14
CA ALA A 66 -13.68 -3.88 -15.23
C ALA A 66 -13.59 -3.23 -13.83
N PRO A 67 -13.37 -4.02 -12.76
CA PRO A 67 -13.19 -5.47 -12.75
C PRO A 67 -14.49 -6.22 -13.10
N ALA A 68 -14.35 -7.34 -13.80
CA ALA A 68 -15.45 -8.23 -14.15
C ALA A 68 -15.16 -9.63 -13.62
N ILE A 69 -16.22 -10.41 -13.40
CA ILE A 69 -16.11 -11.81 -13.03
C ILE A 69 -15.49 -12.61 -14.19
N GLY A 70 -14.53 -13.48 -13.86
CA GLY A 70 -14.00 -14.50 -14.76
C GLY A 70 -14.56 -15.90 -14.47
N SER A 71 -14.32 -16.82 -15.41
CA SER A 71 -14.36 -18.28 -15.19
C SER A 71 -15.62 -18.86 -14.53
N ASP A 72 -16.82 -18.45 -14.97
CA ASP A 72 -18.10 -18.93 -14.39
C ASP A 72 -18.34 -20.45 -14.52
N ASN A 73 -17.56 -21.15 -15.37
CA ASN A 73 -17.68 -22.60 -15.60
C ASN A 73 -16.55 -23.44 -14.98
N ALA A 74 -15.65 -22.85 -14.16
CA ALA A 74 -14.54 -23.60 -13.58
C ALA A 74 -15.04 -24.66 -12.57
N PRO A 75 -14.59 -25.93 -12.64
CA PRO A 75 -14.99 -26.96 -11.66
C PRO A 75 -14.65 -26.59 -10.22
N LEU A 76 -13.53 -25.88 -10.01
CA LEU A 76 -13.15 -25.35 -8.71
C LEU A 76 -14.14 -24.30 -8.18
N LEU A 77 -14.78 -23.50 -9.04
CA LEU A 77 -15.81 -22.56 -8.64
C LEU A 77 -17.07 -23.28 -8.14
N THR A 78 -17.46 -24.38 -8.78
CA THR A 78 -18.60 -25.19 -8.33
C THR A 78 -18.35 -25.79 -6.94
N ILE A 79 -17.20 -26.42 -6.74
CA ILE A 79 -16.84 -27.07 -5.47
C ILE A 79 -16.70 -26.04 -4.34
N SER A 80 -16.01 -24.92 -4.59
CA SER A 80 -15.88 -23.82 -3.63
C SER A 80 -17.21 -23.10 -3.38
N GLY A 81 -18.09 -23.01 -4.38
CA GLY A 81 -19.45 -22.48 -4.26
C GLY A 81 -20.32 -23.32 -3.32
N ILE A 82 -20.25 -24.65 -3.43
CA ILE A 82 -20.96 -25.58 -2.51
C ILE A 82 -20.44 -25.40 -1.09
N ALA A 83 -19.13 -25.40 -0.88
CA ALA A 83 -18.54 -25.23 0.44
C ALA A 83 -18.88 -23.85 1.04
N GLY A 84 -18.71 -22.78 0.26
CA GLY A 84 -19.05 -21.42 0.67
C GLY A 84 -20.53 -21.28 1.06
N GLY A 85 -21.44 -21.80 0.24
CA GLY A 85 -22.88 -21.80 0.53
C GLY A 85 -23.23 -22.60 1.79
N PHE A 86 -22.61 -23.77 1.98
CA PHE A 86 -22.81 -24.59 3.18
C PHE A 86 -22.36 -23.87 4.45
N PHE A 87 -21.15 -23.30 4.48
CA PHE A 87 -20.65 -22.58 5.65
C PHE A 87 -21.38 -21.25 5.88
N SER A 88 -21.80 -20.55 4.82
CA SER A 88 -22.70 -19.41 4.93
C SER A 88 -24.02 -19.83 5.60
N TYR A 89 -24.67 -20.90 5.13
CA TYR A 89 -25.89 -21.43 5.75
C TYR A 89 -25.69 -21.80 7.24
N LEU A 90 -24.59 -22.49 7.58
CA LEU A 90 -24.30 -22.80 8.98
C LEU A 90 -24.15 -21.55 9.84
N SER A 91 -23.54 -20.48 9.30
CA SER A 91 -23.39 -19.20 10.00
C SER A 91 -24.70 -18.43 10.21
N TRP A 92 -25.75 -18.81 9.49
CA TRP A 92 -27.13 -18.31 9.65
C TRP A 92 -27.99 -19.16 10.58
N GLY A 93 -27.67 -20.45 10.71
CA GLY A 93 -28.44 -21.40 11.50
C GLY A 93 -27.71 -21.75 12.79
N PRO A 94 -27.21 -22.99 12.90
CA PRO A 94 -26.71 -23.54 14.16
C PRO A 94 -25.43 -22.86 14.69
N TYR A 95 -24.68 -22.15 13.84
CA TYR A 95 -23.45 -21.44 14.22
C TYR A 95 -23.61 -19.92 14.15
N THR A 96 -24.85 -19.43 14.25
CA THR A 96 -25.09 -17.99 14.36
C THR A 96 -24.37 -17.44 15.59
N PRO A 97 -23.56 -16.36 15.45
CA PRO A 97 -22.90 -15.75 16.59
C PRO A 97 -23.91 -15.32 17.65
N TRP A 98 -23.74 -15.79 18.90
CA TRP A 98 -24.66 -15.51 20.02
C TRP A 98 -24.96 -14.02 20.17
N LEU A 99 -23.98 -13.15 19.94
CA LEU A 99 -24.08 -11.71 20.14
C LEU A 99 -24.78 -10.96 18.99
N GLY A 100 -25.41 -11.66 18.03
CA GLY A 100 -26.20 -11.01 16.98
C GLY A 100 -25.35 -10.08 16.11
N GLY A 101 -24.32 -10.63 15.48
CA GLY A 101 -23.31 -9.85 14.74
C GLY A 101 -23.49 -9.80 13.22
N GLY A 102 -24.39 -10.59 12.63
CA GLY A 102 -24.44 -10.87 11.20
C GLY A 102 -23.68 -12.16 10.82
N THR A 103 -23.82 -12.60 9.58
CA THR A 103 -23.32 -13.91 9.11
C THR A 103 -22.06 -13.75 8.26
N ILE A 104 -21.48 -14.88 7.80
CA ILE A 104 -20.37 -14.83 6.83
C ILE A 104 -20.78 -14.02 5.59
N ASP A 105 -22.03 -14.15 5.13
CA ASP A 105 -22.54 -13.41 3.99
C ASP A 105 -22.79 -11.92 4.28
N THR A 106 -23.00 -11.53 5.54
CA THR A 106 -23.11 -10.13 5.94
C THR A 106 -21.74 -9.46 5.97
N HIS A 107 -20.74 -10.16 6.53
CA HIS A 107 -19.40 -9.59 6.72
C HIS A 107 -18.49 -9.78 5.53
N MET A 108 -18.56 -10.90 4.85
CA MET A 108 -17.70 -11.25 3.73
C MET A 108 -18.53 -11.71 2.53
N PRO A 109 -19.41 -10.84 2.02
CA PRO A 109 -20.22 -11.18 0.87
C PRO A 109 -19.33 -11.53 -0.32
N GLN A 110 -19.78 -12.51 -1.09
CA GLN A 110 -19.03 -13.06 -2.23
C GLN A 110 -17.65 -13.62 -1.84
N LEU A 111 -17.50 -14.23 -0.66
CA LEU A 111 -16.27 -14.90 -0.18
C LEU A 111 -15.54 -15.69 -1.28
N VAL A 112 -16.26 -16.57 -1.99
CA VAL A 112 -15.71 -17.42 -3.05
C VAL A 112 -15.15 -16.59 -4.22
N ARG A 113 -15.86 -15.55 -4.65
CA ARG A 113 -15.38 -14.68 -5.75
C ARG A 113 -14.24 -13.77 -5.29
N THR A 114 -14.27 -13.37 -4.01
CA THR A 114 -13.23 -12.55 -3.37
C THR A 114 -11.90 -13.31 -3.35
N SER A 115 -11.92 -14.58 -2.96
CA SER A 115 -10.70 -15.39 -2.88
C SER A 115 -10.03 -15.53 -4.25
N GLY A 116 -10.78 -15.50 -5.36
CA GLY A 116 -10.20 -15.51 -6.70
C GLY A 116 -9.71 -14.16 -7.24
N SER A 117 -9.87 -13.04 -6.50
CA SER A 117 -9.73 -11.68 -7.05
C SER A 117 -8.62 -10.86 -6.39
N LEU A 118 -8.81 -10.45 -5.14
CA LEU A 118 -8.00 -9.49 -4.40
C LEU A 118 -6.49 -9.83 -4.37
N TYR A 119 -6.17 -11.12 -4.32
CA TYR A 119 -4.80 -11.63 -4.23
C TYR A 119 -4.16 -11.98 -5.58
N ARG A 120 -4.96 -11.95 -6.65
CA ARG A 120 -4.61 -12.49 -7.96
C ARG A 120 -4.62 -11.43 -9.07
N ASP A 121 -5.61 -10.54 -9.09
CA ASP A 121 -5.59 -9.35 -9.95
C ASP A 121 -4.81 -8.23 -9.27
N SER A 122 -3.50 -8.40 -9.16
CA SER A 122 -2.56 -7.37 -8.70
C SER A 122 -1.59 -6.96 -9.82
N TYR A 123 -0.85 -5.88 -9.61
CA TYR A 123 0.12 -5.40 -10.60
C TYR A 123 1.17 -6.48 -10.94
N ALA A 124 1.48 -6.61 -12.23
CA ALA A 124 2.42 -7.57 -12.79
C ALA A 124 2.18 -9.01 -12.28
N ASP A 125 0.93 -9.48 -12.42
CA ASP A 125 0.51 -10.86 -12.15
C ASP A 125 0.81 -11.37 -10.73
N GLY A 126 0.60 -10.53 -9.73
CA GLY A 126 0.78 -10.92 -8.34
C GLY A 126 2.01 -10.31 -7.67
N LEU A 127 2.75 -9.38 -8.28
CA LEU A 127 3.97 -8.81 -7.67
C LEU A 127 3.71 -7.65 -6.70
N ALA A 128 2.58 -6.96 -6.82
CA ALA A 128 2.19 -5.94 -5.83
C ALA A 128 1.67 -6.56 -4.53
N ARG A 129 1.86 -5.83 -3.42
CA ARG A 129 1.33 -6.17 -2.11
C ARG A 129 -0.19 -6.30 -2.21
N VAL A 130 -0.66 -7.38 -1.63
CA VAL A 130 -2.09 -7.75 -1.52
C VAL A 130 -2.70 -7.28 -0.20
N SER A 131 -1.86 -6.84 0.74
CA SER A 131 -2.25 -6.23 2.01
C SER A 131 -1.57 -4.88 2.23
N VAL A 132 -2.29 -3.95 2.85
CA VAL A 132 -1.73 -2.68 3.35
C VAL A 132 -1.77 -2.68 4.88
N PRO A 133 -0.78 -2.06 5.57
CA PRO A 133 -0.92 -1.83 7.01
C PRO A 133 -2.13 -0.91 7.27
N PRO A 134 -3.02 -1.22 8.22
CA PRO A 134 -4.18 -0.37 8.53
C PRO A 134 -3.79 1.08 8.84
N GLU A 135 -2.68 1.28 9.56
CA GLU A 135 -2.14 2.58 9.93
C GLU A 135 -1.58 3.39 8.75
N ALA A 136 -1.32 2.76 7.61
CA ALA A 136 -0.88 3.45 6.40
C ALA A 136 -2.04 4.17 5.70
N VAL A 137 -3.30 3.83 6.03
CA VAL A 137 -4.51 4.42 5.42
C VAL A 137 -5.07 5.48 6.35
N SER A 138 -5.24 6.70 5.85
CA SER A 138 -5.76 7.84 6.59
C SER A 138 -6.74 8.67 5.74
N ALA A 139 -7.29 9.74 6.34
CA ALA A 139 -8.21 10.67 5.68
C ALA A 139 -9.40 9.99 4.95
N LEU A 140 -9.89 8.88 5.51
CA LEU A 140 -10.99 8.13 4.92
C LEU A 140 -12.28 8.97 5.00
N LYS A 141 -12.83 9.35 3.83
CA LYS A 141 -14.11 10.07 3.71
C LYS A 141 -15.01 9.35 2.69
N LEU A 142 -16.31 9.38 2.93
CA LEU A 142 -17.31 8.83 2.02
C LEU A 142 -18.20 9.97 1.51
N PHE A 143 -18.36 10.05 0.20
CA PHE A 143 -19.16 11.09 -0.45
C PHE A 143 -20.34 10.49 -1.20
N ASP A 144 -21.49 11.15 -1.06
CA ASP A 144 -22.65 10.92 -1.93
C ASP A 144 -22.48 11.73 -3.22
N VAL A 145 -22.17 11.04 -4.33
CA VAL A 145 -21.91 11.69 -5.62
C VAL A 145 -23.15 11.60 -6.53
N PRO A 146 -23.66 12.74 -7.01
CA PRO A 146 -24.71 12.77 -8.04
C PRO A 146 -24.30 12.04 -9.32
N ALA A 147 -25.26 11.79 -10.21
CA ALA A 147 -24.97 11.08 -11.45
C ALA A 147 -23.98 11.86 -12.33
N MET A 148 -22.84 11.24 -12.64
CA MET A 148 -21.79 11.81 -13.50
C MET A 148 -21.21 10.75 -14.45
N PRO A 149 -20.59 11.14 -15.58
CA PRO A 149 -19.96 10.18 -16.48
C PRO A 149 -18.74 9.53 -15.81
N LEU A 150 -18.81 8.20 -15.61
CA LEU A 150 -17.74 7.38 -15.03
C LEU A 150 -17.09 6.44 -16.05
N SER A 151 -17.04 6.85 -17.32
CA SER A 151 -16.40 6.10 -18.39
C SER A 151 -15.78 7.05 -19.41
N ALA A 152 -14.71 6.60 -20.08
CA ALA A 152 -14.04 7.33 -21.16
C ALA A 152 -14.86 7.35 -22.47
N GLY A 153 -15.96 6.61 -22.56
CA GLY A 153 -16.78 6.54 -23.77
C GLY A 153 -17.56 7.85 -24.03
N VAL A 154 -17.50 8.35 -25.26
CA VAL A 154 -18.33 9.48 -25.71
C VAL A 154 -19.81 9.11 -25.55
N GLY A 155 -20.58 9.92 -24.82
CA GLY A 155 -21.99 9.65 -24.53
C GLY A 155 -22.25 8.63 -23.40
N ALA A 156 -21.24 8.35 -22.56
CA ALA A 156 -21.42 7.51 -21.38
C ALA A 156 -22.59 7.99 -20.50
N LYS A 157 -23.50 7.08 -20.17
CA LYS A 157 -24.64 7.39 -19.30
C LYS A 157 -24.12 7.82 -17.92
N PRO A 158 -24.61 8.94 -17.36
CA PRO A 158 -24.27 9.33 -16.00
C PRO A 158 -24.67 8.23 -14.99
N VAL A 159 -23.77 7.92 -14.07
CA VAL A 159 -23.98 6.91 -13.02
C VAL A 159 -23.87 7.60 -11.67
N ALA A 160 -24.89 7.45 -10.83
CA ALA A 160 -24.81 7.89 -9.43
C ALA A 160 -23.87 6.95 -8.66
N SER A 161 -22.96 7.52 -7.88
CA SER A 161 -21.88 6.75 -7.23
C SER A 161 -21.66 7.17 -5.78
N TRP A 162 -21.08 6.26 -5.02
CA TRP A 162 -20.35 6.61 -3.80
C TRP A 162 -18.90 6.91 -4.18
N ALA A 163 -18.31 7.97 -3.63
CA ALA A 163 -16.88 8.18 -3.73
C ALA A 163 -16.21 7.97 -2.38
N VAL A 164 -15.18 7.13 -2.33
CA VAL A 164 -14.34 6.95 -1.15
C VAL A 164 -13.03 7.69 -1.38
N GLN A 165 -12.76 8.70 -0.55
CA GLN A 165 -11.44 9.31 -0.45
C GLN A 165 -10.62 8.55 0.57
N PHE A 166 -9.36 8.30 0.27
CA PHE A 166 -8.36 7.88 1.24
C PHE A 166 -7.00 8.45 0.88
N THR A 167 -6.16 8.61 1.91
CA THR A 167 -4.74 8.89 1.76
C THR A 167 -3.97 7.66 2.19
N ILE A 168 -2.94 7.28 1.43
CA ILE A 168 -2.04 6.20 1.78
C ILE A 168 -0.62 6.73 1.96
N ALA A 169 -0.01 6.40 3.09
CA ALA A 169 1.36 6.72 3.41
C ALA A 169 2.33 5.70 2.79
N GLN A 170 3.60 6.09 2.67
CA GLN A 170 4.69 5.31 2.08
C GLN A 170 4.83 3.89 2.65
N ASP A 171 4.47 3.69 3.93
CA ASP A 171 4.47 2.38 4.59
C ASP A 171 3.59 1.35 3.84
N GLY A 172 2.52 1.81 3.19
CA GLY A 172 1.59 1.01 2.40
C GLY A 172 1.97 0.85 0.92
N PHE A 173 3.09 1.42 0.48
CA PHE A 173 3.51 1.39 -0.92
C PHE A 173 4.18 0.06 -1.30
N ASP A 174 4.19 -0.20 -2.60
CA ASP A 174 4.84 -1.35 -3.22
C ASP A 174 6.32 -1.07 -3.52
N GLY A 175 7.09 -2.12 -3.83
CA GLY A 175 8.48 -1.99 -4.29
C GLY A 175 9.43 -1.30 -3.30
N ALA A 176 9.31 -1.59 -2.00
CA ALA A 176 10.08 -0.93 -0.93
C ALA A 176 9.84 0.59 -0.85
N GLY A 177 8.56 0.99 -0.87
CA GLY A 177 8.15 2.38 -0.61
C GLY A 177 8.23 3.31 -1.83
N GLN A 178 8.27 2.76 -3.05
CA GLN A 178 8.49 3.55 -4.26
C GLN A 178 7.22 4.19 -4.78
N GLN A 179 6.13 3.42 -4.76
CA GLN A 179 4.83 3.85 -5.27
C GLN A 179 3.72 2.95 -4.74
N PHE A 180 2.54 3.53 -4.51
CA PHE A 180 1.34 2.75 -4.30
C PHE A 180 0.82 2.28 -5.66
N LEU A 181 0.45 1.00 -5.78
CA LEU A 181 -0.16 0.42 -6.99
C LEU A 181 -1.42 -0.35 -6.62
N MET A 182 -2.51 -0.16 -7.35
CA MET A 182 -3.75 -0.87 -7.08
C MET A 182 -4.60 -1.09 -8.33
N THR A 183 -5.20 -2.27 -8.44
CA THR A 183 -6.21 -2.58 -9.46
C THR A 183 -7.63 -2.36 -8.92
N GLY A 184 -8.63 -2.26 -9.80
CA GLY A 184 -10.02 -2.09 -9.38
C GLY A 184 -10.55 -3.26 -8.52
N ALA A 185 -10.05 -4.49 -8.73
CA ALA A 185 -10.47 -5.65 -7.94
C ALA A 185 -9.95 -5.63 -6.48
N GLN A 186 -8.95 -4.79 -6.19
CA GLN A 186 -8.33 -4.71 -4.88
C GLN A 186 -8.99 -3.73 -3.91
N ALA A 187 -10.08 -3.10 -4.33
CA ALA A 187 -10.91 -2.27 -3.47
C ALA A 187 -12.39 -2.62 -3.65
N ARG A 188 -13.17 -2.54 -2.58
CA ARG A 188 -14.63 -2.75 -2.64
C ARG A 188 -15.36 -2.00 -1.54
N LEU A 189 -16.58 -1.59 -1.87
CA LEU A 189 -17.53 -1.03 -0.93
C LEU A 189 -18.58 -2.09 -0.60
N ILE A 190 -18.82 -2.33 0.69
CA ILE A 190 -19.69 -3.39 1.19
C ILE A 190 -20.89 -2.77 1.89
N GLY A 191 -22.09 -3.20 1.48
CA GLY A 191 -23.36 -2.77 2.07
C GLY A 191 -23.60 -3.32 3.48
N ASP A 192 -24.50 -2.68 4.22
CA ASP A 192 -24.79 -3.02 5.61
C ASP A 192 -25.48 -4.37 5.81
N GLY A 193 -26.10 -4.90 4.77
CA GLY A 193 -26.72 -6.22 4.72
C GLY A 193 -27.91 -6.42 5.66
N LYS A 194 -28.22 -5.48 6.58
CA LYS A 194 -29.28 -5.52 7.63
C LYS A 194 -29.79 -6.93 8.00
N GLY A 195 -28.87 -7.80 8.45
CA GLY A 195 -29.20 -9.17 8.87
C GLY A 195 -29.51 -10.11 7.70
N GLY A 196 -28.83 -9.91 6.57
CA GLY A 196 -28.98 -10.48 5.24
C GLY A 196 -27.63 -10.59 4.52
N LYS A 197 -27.65 -10.92 3.22
CA LYS A 197 -26.44 -10.91 2.39
C LYS A 197 -26.02 -9.47 2.08
N GLY A 198 -24.76 -9.13 2.40
CA GLY A 198 -24.18 -7.86 2.01
C GLY A 198 -24.06 -7.76 0.48
N THR A 199 -24.31 -6.59 -0.06
CA THR A 199 -24.01 -6.26 -1.46
C THR A 199 -22.59 -5.71 -1.58
N VAL A 200 -21.99 -5.84 -2.76
CA VAL A 200 -20.61 -5.42 -3.02
C VAL A 200 -20.59 -4.59 -4.29
N SER A 201 -19.95 -3.43 -4.23
CA SER A 201 -19.62 -2.61 -5.39
C SER A 201 -18.11 -2.53 -5.53
N TYR A 202 -17.62 -2.60 -6.77
CA TYR A 202 -16.22 -2.40 -7.13
C TYR A 202 -16.06 -1.03 -7.79
N PRO A 203 -14.88 -0.38 -7.67
CA PRO A 203 -14.69 0.92 -8.27
C PRO A 203 -14.57 0.79 -9.78
N VAL A 204 -15.29 1.65 -10.51
CA VAL A 204 -15.24 1.70 -11.98
C VAL A 204 -14.30 2.79 -12.49
N ALA A 205 -14.01 3.76 -11.63
CA ALA A 205 -13.19 4.90 -11.94
C ALA A 205 -12.48 5.42 -10.69
N TRP A 206 -11.42 6.20 -10.90
CA TRP A 206 -10.69 6.83 -9.82
C TRP A 206 -10.18 8.21 -10.21
N ARG A 207 -9.93 9.05 -9.21
CA ARG A 207 -9.25 10.35 -9.36
C ARG A 207 -7.97 10.33 -8.54
N GLN A 208 -6.90 10.85 -9.13
CA GLN A 208 -5.59 10.97 -8.49
C GLN A 208 -4.84 12.22 -8.98
N ASN A 209 -3.84 12.64 -8.22
CA ASN A 209 -2.89 13.65 -8.67
C ASN A 209 -2.07 13.15 -9.86
N ALA A 210 -1.94 13.99 -10.89
CA ALA A 210 -1.11 13.73 -12.04
C ALA A 210 0.33 14.18 -11.77
N LYS A 211 1.31 13.57 -12.46
CA LYS A 211 2.73 13.95 -12.35
C LYS A 211 2.97 15.42 -12.72
N GLU A 212 2.20 15.94 -13.69
CA GLU A 212 2.29 17.31 -14.20
C GLU A 212 1.62 18.35 -13.28
N GLY A 213 1.09 17.91 -12.13
CA GLY A 213 0.22 18.72 -11.29
C GLY A 213 -1.23 18.66 -11.72
N GLY A 214 -2.11 19.02 -10.79
CA GLY A 214 -3.55 18.89 -10.96
C GLY A 214 -4.04 17.45 -10.85
N GLU A 215 -5.36 17.31 -10.85
CA GLU A 215 -6.02 16.03 -10.64
C GLU A 215 -6.66 15.57 -11.94
N ARG A 216 -6.61 14.26 -12.20
CA ARG A 216 -7.23 13.67 -13.37
C ARG A 216 -8.09 12.48 -12.98
N MET A 217 -9.18 12.34 -13.71
CA MET A 217 -10.07 11.18 -13.65
C MET A 217 -9.51 10.10 -14.58
N TYR A 218 -9.55 8.86 -14.11
CA TYR A 218 -9.13 7.68 -14.84
C TYR A 218 -10.17 6.57 -14.62
N PHE A 219 -10.15 5.54 -15.47
CA PHE A 219 -11.20 4.52 -15.52
C PHE A 219 -10.62 3.12 -15.48
N PHE A 220 -11.22 2.19 -14.74
CA PHE A 220 -10.82 0.79 -14.71
C PHE A 220 -11.41 0.02 -15.91
N ASN A 221 -11.19 0.52 -17.12
CA ASN A 221 -11.74 -0.05 -18.36
C ASN A 221 -10.73 -0.86 -19.18
N SER A 222 -9.52 -1.10 -18.65
CA SER A 222 -8.47 -1.87 -19.32
C SER A 222 -7.60 -2.62 -18.30
N PRO A 223 -7.05 -3.81 -18.65
CA PRO A 223 -6.02 -4.50 -17.87
C PRO A 223 -4.73 -3.71 -17.65
N SER A 224 -4.43 -2.71 -18.49
CA SER A 224 -3.28 -1.82 -18.28
C SER A 224 -3.53 -0.76 -17.21
N ASN A 225 -4.78 -0.55 -16.81
CA ASN A 225 -5.15 0.56 -15.94
C ASN A 225 -4.96 0.15 -14.48
N VAL A 226 -4.05 0.87 -13.84
CA VAL A 226 -3.59 0.66 -12.46
C VAL A 226 -3.55 2.03 -11.82
N LEU A 227 -4.22 2.17 -10.68
CA LEU A 227 -4.12 3.36 -9.84
C LEU A 227 -2.70 3.40 -9.29
N THR A 228 -2.03 4.56 -9.40
CA THR A 228 -0.65 4.71 -8.96
C THR A 228 -0.41 6.05 -8.27
N SER A 229 0.35 6.08 -7.17
CA SER A 229 0.82 7.35 -6.60
C SER A 229 1.86 7.99 -7.52
N VAL A 230 2.06 9.30 -7.41
CA VAL A 230 3.23 9.93 -8.04
C VAL A 230 4.48 9.31 -7.42
N SER A 231 5.40 8.91 -8.28
CA SER A 231 6.63 8.23 -7.86
C SER A 231 7.43 9.08 -6.86
N ALA A 232 8.01 8.44 -5.85
CA ALA A 232 8.78 9.05 -4.75
C ALA A 232 8.03 9.95 -3.77
N GLN A 233 6.77 10.36 -4.05
CA GLN A 233 5.97 11.05 -3.04
C GLN A 233 5.72 10.14 -1.84
N GLY A 234 5.72 10.72 -0.65
CA GLY A 234 5.55 10.00 0.60
C GLY A 234 4.10 9.64 0.94
N GLU A 235 3.15 10.30 0.29
CA GLU A 235 1.71 10.12 0.51
C GLU A 235 1.00 10.22 -0.84
N GLY A 236 -0.07 9.44 -1.02
CA GLY A 236 -0.94 9.52 -2.18
C GLY A 236 -2.39 9.62 -1.75
N THR A 237 -3.12 10.62 -2.26
CA THR A 237 -4.56 10.78 -2.00
C THR A 237 -5.34 10.39 -3.25
N PHE A 238 -6.37 9.57 -3.04
CA PHE A 238 -7.14 8.95 -4.11
C PHE A 238 -8.63 9.03 -3.84
N TYR A 239 -9.41 9.06 -4.91
CA TYR A 239 -10.87 8.91 -4.86
C TYR A 239 -11.25 7.72 -5.71
N LEU A 240 -12.03 6.80 -5.14
CA LEU A 240 -12.57 5.64 -5.84
C LEU A 240 -14.07 5.78 -5.98
N PHE A 241 -14.59 5.58 -7.18
CA PHE A 241 -16.00 5.76 -7.52
C PHE A 241 -16.69 4.41 -7.68
N PHE A 242 -17.67 4.14 -6.81
CA PHE A 242 -18.42 2.90 -6.70
C PHE A 242 -19.87 3.13 -7.16
N PRO A 243 -20.37 2.45 -8.20
CA PRO A 243 -21.75 2.60 -8.64
C PRO A 243 -22.75 2.29 -7.52
N LYS A 244 -23.69 3.20 -7.25
CA LYS A 244 -24.71 2.98 -6.21
C LYS A 244 -25.62 1.80 -6.52
N ALA A 245 -25.89 1.57 -7.81
CA ALA A 245 -26.75 0.49 -8.28
C ALA A 245 -26.29 -0.90 -7.80
N ASP A 246 -24.97 -1.11 -7.66
CA ASP A 246 -24.39 -2.37 -7.21
C ASP A 246 -24.70 -2.68 -5.73
N LEU A 247 -24.89 -1.64 -4.91
CA LEU A 247 -25.31 -1.78 -3.52
C LEU A 247 -26.83 -1.88 -3.35
N GLY A 248 -27.59 -1.69 -4.44
CA GLY A 248 -29.05 -1.64 -4.40
C GLY A 248 -29.54 -0.60 -3.40
N THR A 249 -30.30 -1.05 -2.39
CA THR A 249 -30.84 -0.19 -1.33
C THR A 249 -29.99 -0.19 -0.06
N GLN A 250 -28.86 -0.90 -0.03
CA GLN A 250 -28.02 -1.02 1.17
C GLN A 250 -27.13 0.21 1.33
N ALA A 251 -27.02 0.70 2.57
CA ALA A 251 -26.09 1.76 2.91
C ALA A 251 -24.66 1.21 2.97
N PRO A 252 -23.63 1.97 2.55
CA PRO A 252 -22.24 1.57 2.74
C PRO A 252 -21.91 1.34 4.22
N LYS A 253 -21.34 0.18 4.55
CA LYS A 253 -20.94 -0.18 5.91
C LYS A 253 -19.43 -0.40 6.04
N TYR A 254 -18.82 -1.05 5.07
CA TYR A 254 -17.38 -1.28 5.08
C TYR A 254 -16.74 -0.86 3.76
N PHE A 255 -15.54 -0.31 3.85
CA PHE A 255 -14.64 -0.13 2.73
C PHE A 255 -13.48 -1.09 2.91
N GLU A 256 -13.21 -1.93 1.91
CA GLU A 256 -12.08 -2.84 1.92
C GLU A 256 -11.07 -2.40 0.87
N LEU A 257 -9.81 -2.28 1.28
CA LEU A 257 -8.69 -1.84 0.44
C LEU A 257 -7.53 -2.80 0.68
N LYS A 258 -7.06 -3.48 -0.36
CA LYS A 258 -5.97 -4.46 -0.30
C LYS A 258 -6.08 -5.34 0.96
N GLY A 259 -7.15 -6.12 1.06
CA GLY A 259 -7.36 -7.10 2.14
C GLY A 259 -7.61 -6.54 3.54
N VAL A 260 -7.56 -5.23 3.74
CA VAL A 260 -7.89 -4.60 5.02
C VAL A 260 -9.25 -3.94 4.93
N ARG A 261 -10.05 -4.18 5.97
CA ARG A 261 -11.41 -3.64 6.09
C ARG A 261 -11.45 -2.48 7.06
N PHE A 262 -12.06 -1.41 6.59
CA PHE A 262 -12.33 -0.18 7.33
C PHE A 262 -13.84 -0.01 7.49
N LEU A 263 -14.28 0.57 8.60
CA LEU A 263 -15.66 1.04 8.73
C LEU A 263 -15.85 2.20 7.75
N ALA A 264 -16.89 2.13 6.92
CA ALA A 264 -17.22 3.23 6.02
C ALA A 264 -17.63 4.45 6.86
N PRO A 265 -17.01 5.63 6.65
CA PRO A 265 -17.43 6.86 7.31
C PRO A 265 -18.87 7.21 6.96
N ARG A 266 -19.49 8.08 7.75
CA ARG A 266 -20.80 8.62 7.39
C ARG A 266 -20.69 9.41 6.08
N PRO A 267 -21.62 9.24 5.13
CA PRO A 267 -21.60 10.01 3.89
C PRO A 267 -21.70 11.51 4.15
N ILE A 268 -20.89 12.28 3.41
CA ILE A 268 -20.95 13.74 3.35
C ILE A 268 -21.24 14.20 1.92
N ALA A 269 -21.59 15.48 1.76
CA ALA A 269 -21.84 16.06 0.44
C ALA A 269 -20.58 16.01 -0.43
N ALA A 270 -20.73 15.53 -1.67
CA ALA A 270 -19.64 15.51 -2.63
C ALA A 270 -19.17 16.92 -3.01
N PRO A 271 -17.85 17.15 -3.16
CA PRO A 271 -17.37 18.30 -3.92
C PRO A 271 -17.81 18.17 -5.39
N ASP A 272 -17.70 19.26 -6.15
CA ASP A 272 -18.00 19.22 -7.58
C ASP A 272 -16.93 18.44 -8.35
N PHE A 273 -17.12 17.12 -8.43
CA PHE A 273 -16.26 16.23 -9.20
C PHE A 273 -16.40 16.44 -10.71
N ALA A 274 -17.55 16.95 -11.18
CA ALA A 274 -17.83 17.15 -12.60
C ALA A 274 -17.21 18.44 -13.15
N GLY A 275 -17.22 19.52 -12.35
CA GLY A 275 -16.59 20.80 -12.66
C GLY A 275 -15.08 20.87 -12.39
N GLY A 276 -14.45 19.74 -12.04
CA GLY A 276 -13.02 19.69 -11.75
C GLY A 276 -12.64 20.36 -10.43
N GLY A 277 -13.58 20.49 -9.49
CA GLY A 277 -13.31 21.05 -8.16
C GLY A 277 -12.11 20.38 -7.51
N ALA A 278 -11.21 21.19 -6.95
CA ALA A 278 -9.97 20.73 -6.34
C ALA A 278 -10.27 19.81 -5.15
N ILE A 279 -9.49 18.74 -5.03
CA ILE A 279 -9.47 17.91 -3.85
C ILE A 279 -8.84 18.73 -2.73
N ASP A 280 -9.42 18.66 -1.54
CA ASP A 280 -8.74 19.03 -0.30
C ASP A 280 -7.59 18.03 -0.13
N SER A 281 -6.44 18.34 -0.73
CA SER A 281 -5.22 17.59 -0.54
C SER A 281 -4.93 17.68 0.94
N GLY A 282 -5.11 16.58 1.67
CA GLY A 282 -4.85 16.50 3.11
C GLY A 282 -3.39 16.82 3.51
N SER A 283 -2.58 17.34 2.59
CA SER A 283 -1.37 18.10 2.89
C SER A 283 -1.76 19.33 3.71
N SER A 284 -1.76 19.17 5.03
CA SER A 284 -1.73 20.25 5.99
C SER A 284 -0.70 21.29 5.52
N LYS A 285 -1.08 22.58 5.48
CA LYS A 285 -0.09 23.63 5.23
C LYS A 285 0.96 23.53 6.33
N ALA A 286 2.21 23.27 5.94
CA ALA A 286 3.30 23.19 6.90
C ALA A 286 3.36 24.50 7.71
N VAL A 287 3.36 24.36 9.03
CA VAL A 287 3.52 25.47 9.97
C VAL A 287 4.97 25.92 9.90
N ASP A 288 5.18 27.20 9.63
CA ASP A 288 6.52 27.76 9.53
C ASP A 288 7.16 27.82 10.93
N ASP A 289 8.36 27.28 11.07
CA ASP A 289 9.20 27.54 12.23
C ASP A 289 9.83 28.93 12.02
N GLY A 290 9.48 29.91 12.85
CA GLY A 290 9.99 31.28 12.71
C GLY A 290 11.52 31.40 12.77
N ALA A 291 12.23 30.33 13.14
CA ALA A 291 13.68 30.24 13.12
C ALA A 291 14.24 29.35 11.97
N ALA A 292 13.43 29.00 10.98
CA ALA A 292 13.84 28.20 9.83
C ALA A 292 14.95 28.91 9.03
N THR A 293 16.06 28.21 8.80
CA THR A 293 17.20 28.71 8.03
C THR A 293 17.27 28.05 6.66
N ASN A 294 17.85 28.75 5.68
CA ASN A 294 18.12 28.19 4.36
C ASN A 294 19.26 27.17 4.45
N ILE A 295 19.09 26.03 3.78
CA ILE A 295 20.06 24.91 3.77
C ILE A 295 20.51 24.49 2.36
N ASP A 296 20.37 25.39 1.37
CA ASP A 296 20.70 25.07 -0.02
C ASP A 296 22.15 24.62 -0.20
N SER A 297 23.08 25.19 0.59
CA SER A 297 24.50 24.81 0.59
C SER A 297 24.80 23.40 1.13
N LEU A 298 23.85 22.79 1.85
CA LEU A 298 23.97 21.45 2.43
C LEU A 298 23.39 20.36 1.51
N ILE A 299 22.81 20.75 0.38
CA ILE A 299 22.09 19.88 -0.52
C ILE A 299 22.91 19.61 -1.78
N GLU A 300 22.98 18.34 -2.13
CA GLU A 300 23.60 17.88 -3.37
C GLU A 300 22.71 16.88 -4.09
N PHE A 301 22.84 16.83 -5.42
CA PHE A 301 22.15 15.86 -6.28
C PHE A 301 23.18 14.92 -6.91
N PRO A 302 23.73 13.95 -6.15
CA PRO A 302 24.73 13.04 -6.67
C PRO A 302 24.13 12.10 -7.73
N ASP A 303 24.99 11.59 -8.62
CA ASP A 303 24.63 10.45 -9.45
C ASP A 303 24.34 9.23 -8.54
N PRO A 304 23.25 8.47 -8.78
CA PRO A 304 22.89 7.30 -7.99
C PRO A 304 24.01 6.26 -7.83
N LYS A 305 25.01 6.25 -8.72
CA LYS A 305 26.12 5.28 -8.73
C LYS A 305 27.22 5.53 -7.68
N TYR A 306 27.19 6.65 -6.93
CA TYR A 306 28.33 7.06 -6.09
C TYR A 306 27.98 7.52 -4.65
N ALA A 307 26.79 7.22 -4.14
CA ALA A 307 26.27 7.85 -2.92
C ALA A 307 26.40 6.99 -1.63
N ILE A 308 27.60 6.51 -1.29
CA ILE A 308 27.82 5.74 -0.03
C ILE A 308 29.05 6.21 0.76
N GLY A 309 29.08 7.48 1.17
CA GLY A 309 30.01 7.98 2.21
C GLY A 309 31.51 7.77 1.95
N GLY A 310 31.93 7.53 0.71
CA GLY A 310 33.33 7.25 0.35
C GLY A 310 33.79 5.80 0.55
N VAL A 311 32.91 4.87 0.91
CA VAL A 311 33.24 3.43 1.04
C VAL A 311 32.80 2.67 -0.22
N THR A 312 33.61 1.70 -0.64
CA THR A 312 33.24 0.74 -1.69
C THR A 312 32.78 -0.55 -1.05
N ILE A 313 31.51 -0.90 -1.24
CA ILE A 313 30.90 -2.11 -0.67
C ILE A 313 30.75 -3.16 -1.77
N ASN A 314 31.20 -4.37 -1.48
CA ASN A 314 30.99 -5.55 -2.32
C ASN A 314 29.59 -6.14 -2.07
N SER A 315 28.85 -6.48 -3.13
CA SER A 315 27.53 -7.10 -3.05
C SER A 315 27.56 -8.46 -2.35
N ASN A 316 28.69 -9.17 -2.40
CA ASN A 316 28.90 -10.43 -1.70
C ASN A 316 29.13 -10.21 -0.19
N ASP A 317 29.67 -9.06 0.19
CA ASP A 317 29.99 -8.69 1.58
C ASP A 317 29.05 -7.60 2.12
N LYS A 318 27.84 -7.50 1.54
CA LYS A 318 26.84 -6.47 1.85
C LYS A 318 26.26 -6.57 3.28
N GLY A 319 26.60 -7.63 4.02
CA GLY A 319 26.07 -7.90 5.34
C GLY A 319 24.53 -7.96 5.34
N ALA A 320 23.91 -7.23 6.26
CA ALA A 320 22.45 -7.17 6.40
C ALA A 320 21.75 -6.18 5.44
N LEU A 321 22.46 -5.58 4.48
CA LEU A 321 21.82 -4.78 3.43
C LEU A 321 21.03 -5.65 2.46
N LEU A 322 19.87 -5.16 2.06
CA LEU A 322 19.03 -5.72 1.01
C LEU A 322 19.30 -4.94 -0.28
N LEU A 323 19.63 -5.67 -1.34
CA LEU A 323 19.91 -5.11 -2.66
C LEU A 323 18.88 -5.59 -3.67
N ASP A 324 18.60 -4.78 -4.69
CA ASP A 324 17.88 -5.21 -5.88
C ASP A 324 18.80 -5.97 -6.87
N GLY A 325 18.22 -6.45 -7.98
CA GLY A 325 18.97 -7.16 -9.02
C GLY A 325 20.03 -6.34 -9.76
N SER A 326 20.12 -5.02 -9.50
CA SER A 326 21.12 -4.11 -10.06
C SER A 326 22.10 -3.59 -8.99
N ASN A 327 22.15 -4.22 -7.82
CA ASN A 327 23.01 -3.86 -6.68
C ASN A 327 22.74 -2.46 -6.09
N TYR A 328 21.50 -1.99 -6.15
CA TYR A 328 21.05 -0.82 -5.38
C TYR A 328 20.44 -1.21 -4.04
N ILE A 329 20.68 -0.40 -3.02
CA ILE A 329 20.14 -0.57 -1.67
C ILE A 329 18.64 -0.28 -1.69
N VAL A 330 17.88 -1.28 -1.27
CA VAL A 330 16.41 -1.21 -1.10
C VAL A 330 15.97 -1.33 0.35
N GLY A 331 16.86 -1.74 1.25
CA GLY A 331 16.57 -1.84 2.69
C GLY A 331 17.74 -2.37 3.50
N GLY A 332 17.56 -2.47 4.81
CA GLY A 332 18.53 -3.05 5.74
C GLY A 332 19.52 -2.05 6.32
N GLU A 333 20.38 -2.54 7.21
CA GLU A 333 21.35 -1.73 7.94
C GLU A 333 22.66 -2.50 8.08
N GLN A 334 23.78 -1.84 7.84
CA GLN A 334 25.09 -2.44 8.02
C GLN A 334 26.15 -1.38 8.33
N LYS A 335 27.09 -1.72 9.20
CA LYS A 335 28.31 -0.94 9.46
C LYS A 335 29.47 -1.52 8.66
N PHE A 336 30.26 -0.65 8.06
CA PHE A 336 31.44 -0.98 7.25
C PHE A 336 32.67 -0.24 7.77
N PRO A 337 33.85 -0.86 7.81
CA PRO A 337 35.08 -0.17 8.20
C PRO A 337 35.47 0.80 7.08
N ARG A 338 35.83 2.04 7.43
CA ARG A 338 36.16 3.10 6.46
C ARG A 338 37.32 2.72 5.54
N ASN A 339 38.30 1.99 6.08
CA ASN A 339 39.54 1.62 5.38
C ASN A 339 39.46 0.26 4.69
N GLY A 340 38.29 -0.39 4.62
CA GLY A 340 38.10 -1.71 4.02
C GLY A 340 38.08 -1.73 2.49
N SER A 341 38.81 -0.83 1.82
CA SER A 341 38.75 -0.67 0.36
C SER A 341 39.46 -1.82 -0.38
N ALA A 342 38.74 -2.91 -0.63
CA ALA A 342 39.15 -3.88 -1.64
C ALA A 342 38.82 -3.35 -3.05
N MET A 343 39.63 -3.69 -4.06
CA MET A 343 39.24 -3.48 -5.45
C MET A 343 38.05 -4.37 -5.78
N VAL A 344 36.85 -3.79 -5.82
CA VAL A 344 35.61 -4.49 -6.21
C VAL A 344 35.30 -4.17 -7.68
N SER A 345 34.96 -5.19 -8.47
CA SER A 345 34.51 -4.98 -9.85
C SER A 345 33.22 -4.14 -9.89
N ALA A 346 33.01 -3.39 -10.97
CA ALA A 346 31.83 -2.53 -11.11
C ALA A 346 30.50 -3.30 -11.02
N ASP A 347 30.50 -4.57 -11.42
CA ASP A 347 29.32 -5.42 -11.38
C ASP A 347 28.99 -5.91 -9.97
N LEU A 348 29.99 -6.17 -9.12
CA LEU A 348 29.81 -6.60 -7.74
C LEU A 348 29.73 -5.41 -6.77
N ARG A 349 29.81 -4.18 -7.26
CA ARG A 349 29.79 -2.99 -6.40
C ARG A 349 28.36 -2.59 -6.07
N VAL A 350 28.10 -2.35 -4.79
CA VAL A 350 26.86 -1.67 -4.35
C VAL A 350 26.90 -0.23 -4.85
N ARG A 351 25.87 0.14 -5.63
CA ARG A 351 25.86 1.40 -6.39
C ARG A 351 25.40 2.59 -5.57
N GLY A 352 24.47 2.37 -4.65
CA GLY A 352 23.86 3.43 -3.84
C GLY A 352 22.42 3.08 -3.48
N PHE A 353 21.66 4.05 -3.01
CA PHE A 353 20.22 3.88 -2.82
C PHE A 353 19.52 3.74 -4.18
N GLN A 354 18.53 2.86 -4.27
CA GLN A 354 17.77 2.65 -5.50
C GLN A 354 17.06 3.95 -5.93
N VAL A 355 17.12 4.28 -7.22
CA VAL A 355 16.42 5.41 -7.85
C VAL A 355 15.84 4.91 -9.17
N THR A 356 14.59 5.27 -9.46
CA THR A 356 13.91 4.89 -10.72
C THR A 356 14.14 5.95 -11.79
N ALA A 357 14.00 5.60 -13.07
CA ALA A 357 14.04 6.56 -14.17
C ALA A 357 13.07 7.73 -13.94
N GLY A 358 13.51 8.97 -14.20
CA GLY A 358 12.75 10.19 -13.93
C GLY A 358 12.77 10.63 -12.46
N GLN A 359 13.51 9.96 -11.58
CA GLN A 359 13.79 10.40 -10.21
C GLN A 359 15.23 10.93 -10.06
N ARG A 360 15.47 11.64 -8.97
CA ARG A 360 16.75 12.15 -8.51
C ARG A 360 16.97 11.78 -7.05
N LEU A 361 18.22 11.45 -6.74
CA LEU A 361 18.67 11.31 -5.36
C LEU A 361 19.04 12.69 -4.84
N LEU A 362 18.37 13.14 -3.78
CA LEU A 362 18.81 14.30 -3.01
C LEU A 362 19.60 13.78 -1.80
N ARG A 363 20.80 14.32 -1.62
CA ARG A 363 21.66 14.08 -0.47
C ARG A 363 21.75 15.37 0.34
N LEU A 364 21.39 15.28 1.61
CA LEU A 364 21.41 16.40 2.55
C LEU A 364 22.46 16.13 3.63
N ASP A 365 23.41 17.05 3.81
CA ASP A 365 24.28 17.06 5.00
C ASP A 365 23.45 17.46 6.21
N ALA A 366 23.15 16.46 7.02
CA ALA A 366 22.36 16.57 8.24
C ALA A 366 23.23 16.49 9.50
N SER A 367 24.54 16.75 9.40
CA SER A 367 25.44 16.72 10.55
C SER A 367 25.08 17.82 11.56
N ALA A 368 25.24 17.54 12.87
CA ALA A 368 24.95 18.52 13.93
C ALA A 368 25.97 19.69 13.92
N LYS A 369 25.61 20.79 13.25
CA LYS A 369 26.39 22.03 13.10
C LYS A 369 25.53 23.25 13.43
N ALA A 370 26.14 24.36 13.84
CA ALA A 370 25.43 25.57 14.27
C ALA A 370 24.58 26.20 13.15
N ASP A 371 25.02 26.06 11.89
CA ASP A 371 24.35 26.47 10.65
C ASP A 371 23.71 25.29 9.90
N GLY A 372 23.59 24.15 10.57
CA GLY A 372 23.08 22.91 10.00
C GLY A 372 21.57 22.81 9.96
N VAL A 373 21.11 21.60 9.63
CA VAL A 373 19.68 21.25 9.66
C VAL A 373 19.12 21.31 11.09
N ARG A 374 17.89 21.79 11.22
CA ARG A 374 17.22 22.03 12.52
C ARG A 374 16.37 20.83 12.94
N ILE A 375 16.96 19.63 12.89
CA ILE A 375 16.29 18.36 13.27
C ILE A 375 16.73 17.85 14.65
N PHE A 376 17.75 18.45 15.26
CA PHE A 376 18.28 18.07 16.57
C PHE A 376 17.73 18.97 17.68
N PRO A 377 17.57 18.44 18.91
CA PRO A 377 17.03 19.19 20.04
C PRO A 377 17.88 20.41 20.45
N ASP A 378 19.20 20.36 20.21
CA ASP A 378 20.10 21.49 20.51
C ASP A 378 19.91 22.67 19.54
N LEU A 379 19.39 22.41 18.34
CA LEU A 379 19.18 23.40 17.27
C LEU A 379 17.72 23.79 17.10
N ASN A 380 16.78 22.97 17.57
CA ASN A 380 15.36 23.17 17.41
C ASN A 380 14.61 23.00 18.74
N GLU A 381 14.07 24.11 19.24
CA GLU A 381 13.32 24.15 20.49
C GLU A 381 12.07 23.26 20.48
N TRP A 382 11.38 23.14 19.35
CA TRP A 382 10.24 22.23 19.25
C TRP A 382 10.67 20.78 19.39
N VAL A 383 11.78 20.38 18.76
CA VAL A 383 12.31 19.01 18.90
C VAL A 383 12.67 18.71 20.35
N ARG A 384 13.22 19.71 21.06
CA ARG A 384 13.54 19.62 22.49
C ARG A 384 12.30 19.50 23.39
N THR A 385 11.22 20.22 23.08
CA THR A 385 10.06 20.36 23.97
C THR A 385 8.93 19.36 23.67
N ALA A 386 8.75 18.95 22.41
CA ALA A 386 7.68 18.05 21.98
C ALA A 386 7.92 16.57 22.36
N GLY A 387 9.10 16.24 22.89
CA GLY A 387 9.39 14.93 23.50
C GLY A 387 9.12 13.76 22.55
N THR A 388 8.22 12.85 22.94
CA THR A 388 7.88 11.65 22.16
C THR A 388 7.27 11.96 20.80
N ASP A 389 6.50 13.06 20.68
CA ASP A 389 5.86 13.45 19.42
C ASP A 389 6.94 13.82 18.39
N ALA A 390 7.99 14.56 18.81
CA ALA A 390 9.14 14.86 17.95
C ALA A 390 9.92 13.60 17.57
N GLN A 391 10.14 12.67 18.49
CA GLN A 391 10.88 11.42 18.19
C GLN A 391 10.17 10.56 17.13
N SER A 392 8.84 10.60 17.10
CA SER A 392 8.02 9.92 16.08
C SER A 392 7.93 10.67 14.75
N ALA A 393 8.43 11.91 14.69
CA ALA A 393 8.33 12.75 13.51
C ALA A 393 9.16 12.17 12.36
N ARG A 394 8.53 12.11 11.19
CA ARG A 394 9.13 11.63 9.94
C ARG A 394 9.83 12.80 9.25
N VAL A 395 11.02 12.55 8.73
CA VAL A 395 11.80 13.60 8.04
C VAL A 395 11.47 13.59 6.56
N ALA A 396 10.99 14.72 6.03
CA ALA A 396 10.67 14.88 4.62
C ALA A 396 11.16 16.21 4.05
N VAL A 397 11.41 16.23 2.75
CA VAL A 397 11.48 17.47 1.98
C VAL A 397 10.10 17.73 1.39
N ILE A 398 9.67 19.00 1.35
CA ILE A 398 8.39 19.41 0.77
C ILE A 398 8.62 20.26 -0.48
N ASP A 399 7.79 20.06 -1.51
CA ASP A 399 7.78 20.92 -2.70
C ASP A 399 6.86 22.13 -2.55
N THR A 400 6.88 23.02 -3.56
CA THR A 400 6.03 24.22 -3.59
C THR A 400 4.53 23.91 -3.62
N ASN A 401 4.15 22.71 -4.05
CA ASN A 401 2.76 22.25 -4.11
C ASN A 401 2.32 21.55 -2.81
N GLY A 402 3.22 21.40 -1.84
CA GLY A 402 2.94 20.74 -0.56
C GLY A 402 3.13 19.22 -0.58
N ALA A 403 3.64 18.63 -1.67
CA ALA A 403 3.93 17.20 -1.69
C ALA A 403 5.20 16.91 -0.88
N LYS A 404 5.13 15.84 -0.09
CA LYS A 404 6.18 15.43 0.85
C LYS A 404 6.99 14.29 0.24
N TYR A 405 8.30 14.29 0.46
CA TYR A 405 9.23 13.26 0.03
C TYR A 405 10.06 12.83 1.24
N PHE A 406 9.80 11.65 1.78
CA PHE A 406 10.46 11.18 3.00
C PHE A 406 11.89 10.70 2.74
N ALA A 407 12.74 10.84 3.76
CA ALA A 407 14.08 10.27 3.72
C ALA A 407 14.02 8.74 3.62
N VAL A 408 14.70 8.18 2.62
CA VAL A 408 14.73 6.74 2.32
C VAL A 408 15.82 6.00 3.09
N GLY A 409 16.77 6.74 3.66
CA GLY A 409 17.88 6.19 4.42
C GLY A 409 18.88 7.26 4.84
N MET A 410 19.89 6.80 5.57
CA MET A 410 20.98 7.63 6.07
C MET A 410 22.33 6.94 5.90
N VAL A 411 23.38 7.75 5.82
CA VAL A 411 24.77 7.32 5.91
C VAL A 411 25.43 8.15 7.00
N GLU A 412 25.88 7.50 8.06
CA GLU A 412 26.69 8.12 9.12
C GLU A 412 28.14 7.67 8.97
N ASP A 413 29.07 8.61 9.05
CA ASP A 413 30.51 8.39 9.05
C ASP A 413 31.07 8.93 10.37
N ASP A 414 31.53 8.02 11.23
CA ASP A 414 32.07 8.32 12.56
C ASP A 414 33.61 8.48 12.58
N GLY A 415 34.27 8.35 11.42
CA GLY A 415 35.73 8.37 11.28
C GLY A 415 36.32 6.99 11.05
N ASP A 416 35.87 5.98 11.79
CA ASP A 416 36.37 4.59 11.73
C ASP A 416 35.42 3.69 10.93
N TRP A 417 34.13 3.94 11.05
CA TRP A 417 33.04 3.17 10.48
C TRP A 417 32.09 4.07 9.69
N VAL A 418 31.53 3.48 8.64
CA VAL A 418 30.42 4.04 7.88
C VAL A 418 29.20 3.16 8.09
N LEU A 419 28.20 3.69 8.78
CA LEU A 419 26.89 3.10 8.96
C LEU A 419 26.01 3.47 7.77
N VAL A 420 25.48 2.46 7.09
CA VAL A 420 24.50 2.64 6.02
C VAL A 420 23.19 2.03 6.49
N ARG A 421 22.12 2.84 6.52
CA ARG A 421 20.76 2.41 6.90
C ARG A 421 19.78 2.80 5.81
N SER A 422 19.01 1.84 5.33
CA SER A 422 17.86 2.06 4.43
C SER A 422 16.58 1.51 5.06
N MET A 423 15.53 2.31 5.03
CA MET A 423 14.30 2.03 5.77
C MET A 423 13.34 1.07 5.06
N GLY A 424 13.72 0.49 3.91
CA GLY A 424 12.91 -0.57 3.28
C GLY A 424 11.55 -0.09 2.75
N GLY A 425 11.38 1.23 2.57
CA GLY A 425 10.11 1.86 2.21
C GLY A 425 9.31 2.44 3.37
N LYS A 426 9.80 2.34 4.60
CA LYS A 426 9.28 3.14 5.71
C LYS A 426 9.91 4.53 5.72
N PRO A 427 9.21 5.59 6.13
CA PRO A 427 9.83 6.89 6.36
C PRO A 427 10.85 6.82 7.52
N LEU A 428 11.99 7.48 7.35
CA LEU A 428 12.94 7.68 8.45
C LEU A 428 12.34 8.63 9.51
N THR A 429 12.38 8.23 10.78
CA THR A 429 11.95 9.08 11.90
C THR A 429 13.13 9.68 12.65
N LEU A 430 12.90 10.73 13.45
CA LEU A 430 13.96 11.32 14.29
C LEU A 430 14.56 10.32 15.28
N LYS A 431 13.77 9.36 15.78
CA LYS A 431 14.26 8.27 16.63
C LYS A 431 15.28 7.37 15.93
N ASP A 432 15.17 7.24 14.60
CA ASP A 432 16.10 6.44 13.81
C ASP A 432 17.41 7.19 13.52
N ILE A 433 17.48 8.48 13.80
CA ILE A 433 18.67 9.30 13.58
C ILE A 433 19.54 9.26 14.85
N PRO A 434 20.83 8.89 14.74
CA PRO A 434 21.77 8.93 15.85
C PRO A 434 21.85 10.34 16.43
N ILE A 435 21.78 10.44 17.76
CA ILE A 435 21.99 11.72 18.45
C ILE A 435 23.46 12.12 18.26
N GLN A 436 23.68 13.28 17.66
CA GLN A 436 25.01 13.84 17.48
C GLN A 436 25.13 15.12 18.32
N PRO A 437 26.13 15.22 19.23
CA PRO A 437 26.42 16.49 19.87
C PRO A 437 26.97 17.47 18.84
N LEU A 438 26.64 18.75 19.03
CA LEU A 438 27.15 19.84 18.20
C LEU A 438 28.68 19.81 18.11
N GLY A 439 29.21 19.79 16.89
CA GLY A 439 30.65 19.81 16.66
C GLY A 439 31.37 18.48 16.85
N SER A 440 30.65 17.34 16.95
CA SER A 440 31.23 16.00 17.12
C SER A 440 32.17 15.53 15.98
N GLY A 441 32.25 16.27 14.87
CA GLY A 441 33.04 15.91 13.70
C GLY A 441 32.46 14.75 12.87
N LYS A 442 31.45 14.05 13.39
CA LYS A 442 30.71 13.00 12.69
C LYS A 442 29.95 13.59 11.51
N LYS A 443 29.92 12.87 10.40
CA LYS A 443 29.15 13.26 9.22
C LYS A 443 27.88 12.44 9.14
N LEU A 444 26.74 13.10 8.94
CA LEU A 444 25.46 12.45 8.72
C LEU A 444 24.87 12.93 7.40
N MET A 445 24.56 11.99 6.50
CA MET A 445 23.95 12.28 5.22
C MET A 445 22.57 11.62 5.14
N LEU A 446 21.52 12.43 4.97
CA LEU A 446 20.17 11.93 4.70
C LEU A 446 19.95 11.85 3.19
N HIS A 447 19.31 10.77 2.75
CA HIS A 447 19.03 10.52 1.34
C HIS A 447 17.53 10.53 1.08
N PHE A 448 17.11 11.25 0.04
CA PHE A 448 15.71 11.39 -0.38
C PHE A 448 15.58 11.07 -1.85
N ARG A 449 14.40 10.58 -2.27
CA ARG A 449 14.05 10.41 -3.68
C ARG A 449 13.06 11.48 -4.06
N LEU A 450 13.29 12.12 -5.20
CA LEU A 450 12.44 13.19 -5.73
C LEU A 450 12.21 12.96 -7.22
N PRO A 451 11.06 13.33 -7.78
CA PRO A 451 10.93 13.46 -9.23
C PRO A 451 11.95 14.49 -9.78
N SER A 452 12.42 14.27 -11.00
CA SER A 452 13.22 15.27 -11.72
C SER A 452 12.43 16.57 -11.91
N SER A 453 13.08 17.72 -11.86
CA SER A 453 12.46 19.05 -11.99
C SER A 453 11.51 19.47 -10.85
N THR A 454 11.48 18.75 -9.73
CA THR A 454 10.72 19.17 -8.54
C THR A 454 11.31 20.45 -7.94
N VAL A 455 10.48 21.47 -7.74
CA VAL A 455 10.85 22.73 -7.07
C VAL A 455 10.63 22.57 -5.57
N LEU A 456 11.70 22.62 -4.79
CA LEU A 456 11.65 22.39 -3.35
C LEU A 456 11.29 23.67 -2.60
N LYS A 457 10.65 23.52 -1.45
CA LYS A 457 10.29 24.62 -0.54
C LYS A 457 11.02 24.54 0.79
N GLY A 458 11.27 23.33 1.31
CA GLY A 458 12.02 23.18 2.55
C GLY A 458 12.04 21.77 3.15
N LEU A 459 12.68 21.66 4.31
CA LEU A 459 12.71 20.45 5.13
C LEU A 459 11.60 20.54 6.17
N VAL A 460 10.80 19.48 6.27
CA VAL A 460 9.67 19.39 7.20
C VAL A 460 9.80 18.18 8.12
N LEU A 461 9.37 18.37 9.38
CA LEU A 461 9.12 17.31 10.33
C LEU A 461 7.62 17.02 10.34
N VAL A 462 7.27 15.80 9.94
CA VAL A 462 5.88 15.37 9.73
C VAL A 462 5.46 14.51 10.91
N THR A 463 4.44 14.98 11.63
CA THR A 463 3.78 14.21 12.70
C THR A 463 2.35 13.87 12.28
N GLY A 464 1.67 13.01 13.04
CA GLY A 464 0.25 12.74 12.80
C GLY A 464 -0.69 13.94 13.05
N LYS A 465 -0.18 15.04 13.61
CA LYS A 465 -0.96 16.23 13.99
C LYS A 465 -0.63 17.46 13.14
N GLU A 466 0.66 17.68 12.89
CA GLU A 466 1.16 18.85 12.17
C GLU A 466 2.39 18.51 11.31
N ASP A 467 2.53 19.25 10.21
CA ASP A 467 3.76 19.34 9.44
C ASP A 467 4.47 20.63 9.84
N ARG A 468 5.73 20.56 10.27
CA ARG A 468 6.50 21.73 10.70
C ARG A 468 7.69 21.96 9.78
N LEU A 469 7.76 23.13 9.15
CA LEU A 469 8.85 23.55 8.28
C LEU A 469 10.04 24.02 9.12
N VAL A 470 11.10 23.22 9.18
CA VAL A 470 12.26 23.49 10.05
C VAL A 470 13.42 24.15 9.32
N ASN A 471 13.48 24.04 8.00
CA ASN A 471 14.46 24.72 7.16
C ASN A 471 13.83 25.08 5.81
N THR A 472 14.34 26.12 5.15
CA THR A 472 13.91 26.55 3.82
C THR A 472 14.87 26.05 2.74
N ILE A 473 14.33 25.75 1.56
CA ILE A 473 15.09 25.29 0.39
C ILE A 473 14.57 26.04 -0.83
N THR A 474 15.46 26.51 -1.70
CA THR A 474 15.09 27.20 -2.96
C THR A 474 15.57 26.49 -4.23
N LEU A 475 16.12 25.29 -4.07
CA LEU A 475 16.65 24.48 -5.17
C LEU A 475 15.55 23.77 -5.98
N THR A 476 15.87 23.52 -7.24
CA THR A 476 15.08 22.65 -8.14
C THR A 476 15.89 21.39 -8.44
N ALA A 477 15.25 20.22 -8.32
CA ALA A 477 15.90 18.97 -8.67
C ALA A 477 16.27 18.96 -10.16
N PRO A 478 17.51 18.57 -10.53
CA PRO A 478 17.96 18.63 -11.91
C PRO A 478 17.15 17.70 -12.81
N LYS A 479 17.07 18.04 -14.10
CA LYS A 479 16.42 17.20 -15.13
C LYS A 479 17.11 15.85 -15.26
N ASP A 480 16.40 14.88 -15.84
CA ASP A 480 17.05 13.64 -16.23
C ASP A 480 18.16 13.93 -17.23
N LYS A 481 19.35 13.35 -17.07
CA LYS A 481 20.40 13.41 -18.10
C LYS A 481 20.13 12.16 -18.92
N ASP A 482 19.54 12.34 -20.10
CA ASP A 482 19.26 11.25 -21.03
C ASP A 482 20.52 10.43 -21.35
#